data_AF-A0A7C8I0I6-F1
#
_entry.id   AF-A0A7C8I0I6-F1
#
_cell.length_a   1.000
_cell.length_b   1.000
_cell.length_c   1.000
_cell.angle_alpha   90.00
_cell.angle_beta   90.00
_cell.angle_gamma   90.00
#
_symmetry.space_group_name_H-M   'P 1'
#
loop_
_entity.id
_entity.type
_entity.pdbx_description
1 polymer ?
#
loop_
_entity_poly.entity_id
_entity_poly.type
_entity_poly.pdbx_seq_one_letter_code
_entity_poly.pdbx_strand_id
1 'polypeptide(L)'
;MSIQNIGMKAYSEALNSFAAGNKKVQQSTASEEKTTTSFIDTVEASVKKVNDMQQEKSVMVESFASGEQQNVHELMITLQKASVAMNLTSAVRNKVLNAYNEISKMQF
;
A
#
# COMPACT_ATOMS: atom_id res chain seq x y z
N MET A 1 -14.39 -2.29 66.20
CA MET A 1 -13.50 -1.52 65.30
C MET A 1 -12.36 -2.42 64.86
N SER A 2 -12.53 -3.21 63.79
CA SER A 2 -11.39 -3.87 63.14
C SER A 2 -10.85 -2.88 62.11
N ILE A 3 -9.60 -2.44 62.32
CA ILE A 3 -8.89 -1.58 61.39
C ILE A 3 -8.68 -2.41 60.13
N GLN A 4 -9.50 -2.12 59.11
CA GLN A 4 -9.58 -2.88 57.89
C GLN A 4 -8.27 -2.81 57.11
N ASN A 5 -7.98 -3.92 56.44
CA ASN A 5 -6.78 -4.24 55.67
C ASN A 5 -6.65 -3.40 54.37
N ILE A 6 -6.91 -2.10 54.43
CA ILE A 6 -6.94 -1.15 53.31
C ILE A 6 -5.59 -1.12 52.59
N GLY A 7 -4.47 -1.24 53.33
CA GLY A 7 -3.13 -1.31 52.73
C GLY A 7 -2.90 -2.53 51.84
N MET A 8 -3.45 -3.69 52.23
CA MET A 8 -3.30 -4.93 51.44
C MET A 8 -4.16 -4.92 50.18
N LYS A 9 -5.33 -4.26 50.21
CA LYS A 9 -6.19 -4.10 49.03
C LYS A 9 -5.58 -3.14 48.01
N ALA A 10 -5.08 -1.98 48.48
CA ALA A 10 -4.42 -1.01 47.62
C ALA A 10 -3.18 -1.59 46.92
N TYR A 11 -2.40 -2.44 47.61
CA TYR A 11 -1.26 -3.12 47.00
C TYR A 11 -1.67 -4.15 45.92
N SER A 12 -2.72 -4.94 46.19
CA SER A 12 -3.23 -5.92 45.22
C SER A 12 -3.87 -5.26 43.99
N GLU A 13 -4.53 -4.10 44.18
CA GLU A 13 -5.11 -3.30 43.11
C GLU A 13 -4.02 -2.61 42.27
N ALA A 14 -2.95 -2.14 42.90
CA ALA A 14 -1.77 -1.61 42.21
C ALA A 14 -1.05 -2.68 41.38
N LEU A 15 -0.90 -3.90 41.90
CA LEU A 15 -0.32 -5.02 41.14
C LEU A 15 -1.20 -5.44 39.96
N ASN A 16 -2.53 -5.50 40.14
CA ASN A 16 -3.46 -5.85 39.07
C ASN A 16 -3.56 -4.76 38.00
N SER A 17 -3.50 -3.48 38.38
CA SER A 17 -3.48 -2.36 37.43
C SER A 17 -2.17 -2.26 36.66
N PHE A 18 -1.03 -2.64 37.26
CA PHE A 18 0.25 -2.78 36.56
C PHE A 18 0.23 -3.94 35.55
N ALA A 19 -0.31 -5.10 35.93
CA ALA A 19 -0.49 -6.24 35.03
C ALA A 19 -1.46 -5.94 33.88
N ALA A 20 -2.54 -5.20 34.14
CA ALA A 20 -3.48 -4.74 33.13
C ALA A 20 -2.88 -3.68 32.18
N GLY A 21 -2.03 -2.78 32.70
CA GLY A 21 -1.29 -1.81 31.91
C GLY A 21 -0.33 -2.48 30.92
N ASN A 22 0.38 -3.52 31.36
CA ASN A 22 1.31 -4.26 30.50
C ASN A 22 0.60 -5.10 29.42
N LYS A 23 -0.59 -5.66 29.73
CA LYS A 23 -1.44 -6.34 28.73
C LYS A 23 -1.94 -5.38 27.63
N LYS A 24 -2.28 -4.13 27.96
CA LYS A 24 -2.70 -3.14 26.96
C LYS A 24 -1.56 -2.66 26.06
N VAL A 25 -0.35 -2.53 26.60
CA VAL A 25 0.85 -2.21 25.81
C VAL A 25 1.24 -3.36 24.87
N GLN A 26 1.11 -4.61 25.32
CA GLN A 26 1.42 -5.79 24.50
C GLN A 26 0.34 -6.13 23.46
N GLN A 27 -0.92 -5.75 23.67
CA GLN A 27 -1.99 -5.88 22.68
C GLN A 27 -1.94 -4.78 21.60
N SER A 28 -1.36 -3.62 21.93
CA SER A 28 -1.14 -2.52 20.98
C SER A 28 0.04 -2.76 20.03
N THR A 29 0.97 -3.65 20.38
CA THR A 29 2.08 -4.06 19.50
C THR A 29 1.79 -5.35 18.71
N ALA A 30 0.71 -6.06 19.03
CA ALA A 30 0.30 -7.29 18.34
C ALA A 30 -0.82 -7.08 17.29
N SER A 31 -1.38 -5.87 17.19
CA SER A 31 -2.52 -5.58 16.30
C SER A 31 -2.17 -4.74 15.07
N GLU A 32 -0.89 -4.51 14.80
CA GLU A 32 -0.46 -4.18 13.44
C GLU A 32 -0.14 -5.47 12.68
N GLU A 33 -1.15 -6.33 12.52
CA GLU A 33 -1.30 -7.00 11.22
C GLU A 33 -1.58 -5.88 10.20
N LYS A 34 -0.54 -5.11 9.88
CA LYS A 34 -0.47 -4.50 8.56
C LYS A 34 -0.61 -5.70 7.64
N THR A 35 -1.79 -5.84 7.02
CA THR A 35 -1.94 -6.50 5.75
C THR A 35 -0.77 -6.03 4.90
N THR A 36 0.31 -6.81 4.91
CA THR A 36 1.48 -6.60 4.09
C THR A 36 0.97 -6.93 2.71
N THR A 37 0.36 -5.95 2.04
CA THR A 37 -0.01 -6.04 0.64
C THR A 37 1.22 -6.58 -0.05
N SER A 38 1.08 -7.75 -0.67
CA SER A 38 2.22 -8.40 -1.28
C SER A 38 2.80 -7.46 -2.32
N PHE A 39 4.13 -7.50 -2.48
CA PHE A 39 4.76 -6.82 -3.60
C PHE A 39 4.09 -7.22 -4.92
N ILE A 40 3.68 -8.48 -5.05
CA ILE A 40 2.96 -9.00 -6.21
C ILE A 40 1.60 -8.31 -6.38
N ASP A 41 0.81 -8.20 -5.31
CA ASP A 41 -0.50 -7.51 -5.36
C ASP A 41 -0.35 -6.05 -5.78
N THR A 42 0.71 -5.39 -5.31
CA THR A 42 1.01 -3.99 -5.66
C THR A 42 1.39 -3.85 -7.12
N VAL A 43 2.20 -4.78 -7.64
CA VAL A 43 2.60 -4.80 -9.06
C VAL A 43 1.39 -5.11 -9.95
N GLU A 44 0.55 -6.07 -9.57
CA GLU A 44 -0.68 -6.41 -10.29
C GLU A 44 -1.63 -5.22 -10.35
N ALA A 45 -1.88 -4.57 -9.21
CA ALA A 45 -2.69 -3.36 -9.13
C ALA A 45 -2.11 -2.23 -9.99
N SER A 46 -0.77 -2.07 -10.00
CA SER A 46 -0.09 -1.05 -10.82
C SER A 46 -0.22 -1.32 -12.31
N VAL A 47 -0.08 -2.57 -12.75
CA VAL A 47 -0.27 -2.97 -14.15
C VAL A 47 -1.71 -2.74 -14.59
N LYS A 48 -2.68 -3.12 -13.75
CA LYS A 48 -4.09 -2.81 -14.01
C LYS A 48 -4.31 -1.30 -14.12
N LYS A 49 -3.71 -0.51 -13.24
CA LYS A 49 -3.85 0.95 -13.27
C LYS A 49 -3.30 1.57 -14.55
N VAL A 50 -2.18 1.04 -15.07
CA VAL A 50 -1.62 1.49 -16.37
C VAL A 50 -2.57 1.16 -17.51
N ASN A 51 -3.21 -0.01 -17.50
CA ASN A 51 -4.24 -0.37 -18.49
C ASN A 51 -5.43 0.61 -18.41
N ASP A 52 -5.95 0.86 -17.21
CA ASP A 52 -7.03 1.81 -17.00
C ASP A 52 -6.67 3.21 -17.55
N MET A 53 -5.44 3.69 -17.32
CA MET A 53 -4.93 4.97 -17.86
C MET A 53 -4.85 4.98 -19.40
N GLN A 54 -4.47 3.86 -20.02
CA GLN A 54 -4.42 3.74 -21.48
C GLN A 54 -5.81 3.75 -22.11
N GLN A 55 -6.79 3.15 -21.43
CA GLN A 55 -8.18 3.18 -21.85
C GLN A 55 -8.79 4.58 -21.69
N GLU A 56 -8.55 5.22 -20.55
CA GLU A 56 -8.95 6.62 -20.28
C GLU A 56 -8.39 7.57 -21.33
N LYS A 57 -7.09 7.45 -21.67
CA LYS A 57 -6.47 8.17 -22.78
C LYS A 57 -7.25 7.98 -24.09
N SER A 58 -7.62 6.75 -24.43
CA SER A 58 -8.26 6.43 -25.71
C SER A 58 -9.65 7.07 -25.79
N VAL A 59 -10.43 6.99 -24.71
CA VAL A 59 -11.74 7.64 -24.60
C VAL A 59 -11.60 9.16 -24.70
N MET A 60 -10.64 9.75 -23.98
CA MET A 60 -10.46 11.20 -23.99
C MET A 60 -10.01 11.73 -25.35
N VAL A 61 -9.20 10.96 -26.09
CA VAL A 61 -8.84 11.27 -27.48
C VAL A 61 -10.08 11.23 -28.38
N GLU A 62 -10.93 10.22 -28.22
CA GLU A 62 -12.14 10.06 -29.01
C GLU A 62 -13.16 11.18 -28.73
N SER A 63 -13.43 11.47 -27.46
CA SER A 63 -14.29 12.59 -27.03
C SER A 63 -13.76 13.96 -27.45
N PHE A 64 -12.44 14.12 -27.53
CA PHE A 64 -11.84 15.35 -28.05
C PHE A 64 -12.00 15.46 -29.58
N ALA A 65 -11.78 14.36 -30.30
CA ALA A 65 -11.93 14.32 -31.75
C ALA A 65 -13.39 14.45 -32.21
N SER A 66 -14.35 13.95 -31.43
CA SER A 66 -15.79 14.10 -31.68
C SER A 66 -16.33 15.50 -31.35
N GLY A 67 -15.53 16.34 -30.67
CA GLY A 67 -15.90 17.69 -30.25
C GLY A 67 -16.73 17.76 -28.97
N GLU A 68 -16.97 16.63 -28.30
CA GLU A 68 -17.67 16.52 -27.01
C GLU A 68 -16.86 17.19 -25.88
N GLN A 69 -15.54 17.01 -25.90
CA GLN A 69 -14.62 17.50 -24.88
C GLN A 69 -13.60 18.47 -25.51
N GLN A 70 -13.71 19.78 -25.25
CA GLN A 70 -12.75 20.77 -25.80
C GLN A 70 -11.53 21.01 -24.90
N ASN A 71 -11.41 20.31 -23.78
CA ASN A 71 -10.33 20.51 -22.83
C ASN A 71 -9.03 19.83 -23.27
N VAL A 72 -8.29 20.50 -24.17
CA VAL A 72 -6.99 20.04 -24.67
C VAL A 72 -5.95 19.89 -23.56
N HIS A 73 -6.02 20.71 -22.49
CA HIS A 73 -5.06 20.64 -21.38
C HIS A 73 -5.20 19.31 -20.62
N GLU A 74 -6.43 18.93 -20.31
CA GLU A 74 -6.72 17.68 -19.61
C GLU A 74 -6.33 16.47 -20.47
N LEU A 75 -6.62 16.50 -21.77
CA LEU A 75 -6.16 15.49 -22.72
C LEU A 75 -4.63 15.35 -22.70
N MET A 76 -3.90 16.45 -22.81
CA MET A 76 -2.44 16.43 -22.79
C MET A 76 -1.89 15.87 -21.47
N ILE A 77 -2.49 16.24 -20.33
CA ILE A 77 -2.10 15.70 -19.02
C ILE A 77 -2.34 14.19 -18.97
N THR A 78 -3.50 13.71 -19.42
CA THR A 78 -3.85 12.29 -19.43
C THR A 78 -2.92 11.50 -20.35
N LEU A 79 -2.63 12.04 -21.55
CA LEU A 79 -1.65 11.47 -22.48
C LEU A 79 -0.25 11.35 -21.84
N GLN A 80 0.20 12.41 -21.17
CA GLN A 80 1.50 12.44 -20.51
C GLN A 80 1.57 11.43 -19.36
N LYS A 81 0.53 11.38 -18.52
CA LYS A 81 0.42 10.41 -17.41
C LYS A 81 0.50 8.98 -17.92
N ALA A 82 -0.30 8.64 -18.93
CA ALA A 82 -0.33 7.30 -19.51
C ALA A 82 1.03 6.92 -20.13
N SER A 83 1.69 7.86 -20.82
CA SER A 83 3.02 7.66 -21.39
C SER A 83 4.09 7.41 -20.32
N VAL A 84 4.14 8.24 -19.28
CA VAL A 84 5.10 8.08 -18.17
C VAL A 84 4.85 6.77 -17.42
N ALA A 85 3.59 6.43 -17.15
CA ALA A 85 3.21 5.18 -16.51
C ALA A 85 3.67 3.96 -17.32
N MET A 86 3.46 3.97 -18.64
CA MET A 86 3.88 2.88 -19.53
C MET A 86 5.41 2.75 -19.59
N ASN A 87 6.14 3.86 -19.64
CA ASN A 87 7.60 3.86 -19.58
C ASN A 87 8.11 3.25 -18.28
N LEU A 88 7.49 3.61 -17.15
CA LEU A 88 7.82 3.02 -15.86
C LEU A 88 7.55 1.51 -15.84
N THR A 89 6.38 1.07 -16.34
CA THR A 89 6.06 -0.37 -16.44
C THR A 89 7.08 -1.14 -17.27
N SER A 90 7.52 -0.57 -18.40
CA SER A 90 8.57 -1.17 -19.24
C SER A 90 9.90 -1.27 -18.49
N ALA A 91 10.30 -0.21 -17.77
CA ALA A 91 11.51 -0.21 -16.96
C ALA A 91 11.48 -1.29 -15.85
N VAL A 92 10.35 -1.43 -15.15
CA VAL A 92 10.16 -2.48 -14.13
C VAL A 92 10.20 -3.86 -14.78
N ARG A 93 9.50 -4.08 -15.89
CA ARG A 93 9.52 -5.34 -16.64
C ARG A 93 10.95 -5.74 -17.01
N ASN A 94 11.72 -4.81 -17.55
CA ASN A 94 13.12 -5.04 -17.93
C ASN A 94 13.97 -5.39 -16.70
N LYS A 95 13.78 -4.71 -15.57
CA LYS A 95 14.48 -5.02 -14.32
C LYS A 95 14.15 -6.42 -13.78
N VAL A 96 12.88 -6.83 -13.85
CA VAL A 96 12.46 -8.18 -13.44
C VAL A 96 13.08 -9.24 -14.35
N LEU A 97 13.05 -9.05 -15.67
CA LEU A 97 13.69 -9.97 -16.62
C LEU A 97 15.21 -10.05 -16.40
N ASN A 98 15.86 -8.92 -16.12
CA ASN A 98 17.28 -8.90 -15.81
C ASN A 98 17.60 -9.62 -14.49
N ALA A 99 16.79 -9.43 -13.44
CA ALA A 99 16.95 -10.14 -12.18
C ALA A 99 16.80 -11.66 -12.36
N TYR A 100 15.81 -12.08 -13.15
CA TYR A 100 15.64 -13.48 -13.52
C TYR A 100 16.87 -14.02 -14.27
N ASN A 101 17.35 -13.31 -15.29
CA ASN A 101 18.53 -13.68 -16.05
C ASN A 101 19.79 -13.75 -15.16
N GLU A 102 19.94 -12.84 -14.21
CA GLU A 102 21.08 -12.81 -13.29
C GLU A 102 21.07 -14.03 -12.36
N ILE A 103 19.91 -14.35 -11.77
CA ILE A 103 19.74 -15.58 -10.96
C ILE A 103 20.03 -16.82 -11.81
N SER A 104 19.59 -16.84 -13.07
CA SER A 104 19.86 -17.93 -14.01
C SER A 104 21.33 -18.01 -14.43
N LYS A 105 22.12 -16.95 -14.28
CA LYS A 105 23.57 -16.92 -14.57
C LYS A 105 24.43 -17.21 -13.35
N MET A 106 23.90 -16.98 -12.14
CA MET A 106 24.49 -17.42 -10.87
C MET A 106 24.38 -18.95 -10.68
N GLN A 107 24.50 -19.71 -11.78
CA GLN A 107 24.62 -21.16 -11.70
C GLN A 107 25.90 -21.47 -10.91
N PHE A 108 25.71 -22.29 -9.87
CA PHE A 108 26.75 -22.91 -9.05
C PHE A 108 27.87 -23.54 -9.89
#